data_AF-A0A4Q7AKA4-F1
#
_entry.id   AF-A0A4Q7AKA4-F1
#
_cell.length_a   1.000
_cell.length_b   1.000
_cell.length_c   1.000
_cell.angle_alpha   90.00
_cell.angle_beta   90.00
_cell.angle_gamma   90.00
#
_symmetry.space_group_name_H-M   'P 1'
#
loop_
_entity.id
_entity.type
_entity.pdbx_description
1 polymer ?
#
loop_
_entity_poly.entity_id
_entity_poly.type
_entity_poly.pdbx_seq_one_letter_code
_entity_poly.pdbx_strand_id
1 'polypeptide(L)'
;MKKIIFTLILAMSAQLAIATGVPDQYVRAVEKISNQYSADMKFFLRSLDPKITQFSPQQQQQFCGIVKKYVDDMYQVSDQNRQYLPLSVQSMTKQNVIDKVMLSPEMQLLKKYNIQCDFL
;
A
#
# COMPACT_ATOMS: atom_id res chain seq x y z
N MET A 1 -8.06 28.90 -0.98
CA MET A 1 -8.17 27.45 -1.29
C MET A 1 -6.79 26.82 -1.22
N LYS A 2 -6.47 26.09 -0.15
CA LYS A 2 -5.16 25.42 0.03
C LYS A 2 -5.22 24.06 -0.69
N LYS A 3 -4.47 23.93 -1.78
CA LYS A 3 -4.27 22.67 -2.51
C LYS A 3 -3.36 21.78 -1.67
N ILE A 4 -3.93 21.01 -0.74
CA ILE A 4 -3.17 20.02 0.01
C ILE A 4 -2.96 18.82 -0.91
N ILE A 5 -1.87 18.83 -1.67
CA ILE A 5 -1.38 17.67 -2.39
C ILE A 5 -0.84 16.73 -1.32
N PHE A 6 -1.64 15.74 -0.92
CA PHE A 6 -1.16 14.64 -0.10
C PHE A 6 -0.19 13.81 -0.96
N THR A 7 1.10 14.00 -0.72
CA THR A 7 2.15 13.13 -1.25
C THR A 7 2.14 11.85 -0.41
N LEU A 8 1.21 10.94 -0.72
CA LEU A 8 1.18 9.57 -0.16
C LEU A 8 2.35 8.78 -0.74
N ILE A 9 3.45 8.70 0.00
CA ILE A 9 4.54 7.76 -0.26
C ILE A 9 4.64 6.89 0.99
N LEU A 10 4.17 5.64 0.89
CA LEU A 10 4.43 4.62 1.89
C LEU A 10 5.94 4.41 1.90
N ALA A 11 6.62 4.94 2.92
CA ALA A 11 8.08 5.06 3.02
C ALA A 11 8.80 3.71 3.27
N MET A 12 8.33 2.60 2.70
CA MET A 12 9.03 1.31 2.76
C MET A 12 10.25 1.29 1.84
N SER A 13 10.24 2.01 0.72
CA SER A 13 11.35 2.03 -0.23
C SER A 13 12.63 2.65 0.33
N ALA A 14 12.51 3.74 1.11
CA ALA A 14 13.66 4.46 1.65
C ALA A 14 14.43 3.68 2.73
N GLN A 15 13.77 2.77 3.46
CA GLN A 15 14.38 1.98 4.53
C GLN A 15 15.13 0.74 4.02
N LEU A 16 14.77 0.23 2.83
CA LEU A 16 15.38 -0.99 2.26
C LEU A 16 16.70 -0.72 1.54
N ALA A 17 16.88 0.48 0.97
CA ALA A 17 18.10 0.85 0.22
C ALA A 17 19.36 0.98 1.09
N ILE A 18 19.22 0.98 2.42
CA ILE A 18 20.33 1.16 3.39
C ILE A 18 20.86 -0.17 3.93
N ALA A 19 20.21 -1.30 3.60
CA ALA A 19 20.65 -2.63 4.04
C ALA A 19 21.59 -3.26 3.02
N THR A 20 22.87 -3.41 3.39
CA THR A 20 23.84 -4.18 2.61
C THR A 20 23.35 -5.60 2.38
N GLY A 21 23.23 -6.03 1.12
CA GLY A 21 22.84 -7.41 0.75
C GLY A 21 21.42 -7.59 0.20
N VAL A 22 20.58 -6.54 0.23
CA VAL A 22 19.27 -6.58 -0.44
C VAL A 22 19.46 -6.45 -1.95
N PRO A 23 18.89 -7.33 -2.80
CA PRO A 23 19.08 -7.26 -4.24
C PRO A 23 18.47 -5.99 -4.86
N ASP A 24 19.20 -5.33 -5.76
CA ASP A 24 18.70 -4.15 -6.50
C ASP A 24 17.36 -4.41 -7.20
N GLN A 25 17.19 -5.62 -7.74
CA GLN A 25 15.94 -6.03 -8.39
C GLN A 25 14.74 -6.01 -7.43
N TYR A 26 14.96 -6.38 -6.16
CA TYR A 26 13.93 -6.34 -5.13
C TYR A 26 13.57 -4.88 -4.81
N VAL A 27 14.57 -4.02 -4.64
CA VAL A 27 14.35 -2.58 -4.39
C VAL A 27 13.54 -1.94 -5.52
N ARG A 28 13.93 -2.18 -6.78
CA ARG A 28 13.21 -1.67 -7.95
C ARG A 28 11.78 -2.22 -8.05
N ALA A 29 11.58 -3.50 -7.70
CA ALA A 29 10.26 -4.11 -7.72
C ALA A 29 9.35 -3.50 -6.64
N VAL A 30 9.85 -3.33 -5.42
CA VAL A 30 9.13 -2.62 -4.34
C VAL A 30 8.79 -1.20 -4.76
N GLU A 31 9.75 -0.45 -5.34
CA GLU A 31 9.51 0.91 -5.82
C GLU A 31 8.42 0.94 -6.90
N LYS A 32 8.46 0.01 -7.87
CA LYS A 32 7.44 -0.12 -8.91
C LYS A 32 6.05 -0.38 -8.31
N ILE A 33 5.95 -1.30 -7.35
CA ILE A 33 4.68 -1.64 -6.68
C ILE A 33 4.14 -0.42 -5.91
N SER A 34 4.98 0.26 -5.15
CA SER A 34 4.59 1.48 -4.42
C SER A 34 4.16 2.61 -5.35
N ASN A 35 4.85 2.80 -6.48
CA ASN A 35 4.49 3.82 -7.46
C ASN A 35 3.15 3.50 -8.14
N GLN A 36 2.90 2.24 -8.49
CA GLN A 36 1.62 1.80 -9.05
C GLN A 36 0.47 2.04 -8.06
N TYR A 37 0.63 1.61 -6.80
CA TYR A 37 -0.35 1.87 -5.75
C TYR A 37 -0.63 3.36 -5.56
N SER A 38 0.42 4.20 -5.53
CA SER A 38 0.26 5.65 -5.41
C SER A 38 -0.52 6.23 -6.59
N ALA A 39 -0.25 5.77 -7.81
CA ALA A 39 -0.97 6.21 -9.01
C ALA A 39 -2.45 5.79 -8.97
N ASP A 40 -2.73 4.52 -8.68
CA ASP A 40 -4.07 3.96 -8.62
C ASP A 40 -4.90 4.64 -7.52
N MET A 41 -4.32 4.84 -6.34
CA MET A 41 -4.98 5.51 -5.23
C MET A 41 -5.26 6.98 -5.55
N LYS A 42 -4.30 7.70 -6.15
CA LYS A 42 -4.52 9.09 -6.59
C LYS A 42 -5.63 9.18 -7.62
N PHE A 43 -5.67 8.25 -8.58
CA PHE A 43 -6.73 8.21 -9.58
C PHE A 43 -8.09 7.94 -8.93
N PHE A 44 -8.18 6.93 -8.05
CA PHE A 44 -9.39 6.62 -7.30
C PHE A 44 -9.88 7.82 -6.49
N LEU A 45 -9.04 8.42 -5.65
CA LEU A 45 -9.41 9.55 -4.80
C LEU A 45 -9.88 10.77 -5.61
N ARG A 46 -9.29 11.02 -6.80
CA ARG A 46 -9.73 12.09 -7.71
C ARG A 46 -11.08 11.81 -8.37
N SER A 47 -11.49 10.54 -8.46
CA SER A 47 -12.78 10.15 -9.02
C SER A 47 -13.94 10.29 -8.03
N LEU A 48 -13.64 10.48 -6.74
CA LEU A 48 -14.65 10.62 -5.69
C LEU A 48 -15.29 12.01 -5.70
N ASP A 49 -16.58 12.08 -5.38
CA ASP A 49 -17.24 13.34 -5.05
C ASP A 49 -16.60 13.92 -3.77
N PRO A 50 -16.15 15.19 -3.77
CA PRO A 50 -15.60 15.83 -2.57
C PRO A 50 -16.55 15.86 -1.35
N LYS A 51 -17.86 15.72 -1.58
CA LYS A 51 -18.90 15.69 -0.54
C LYS A 51 -19.31 14.27 -0.12
N ILE A 52 -18.62 13.24 -0.64
CA ILE A 52 -18.92 11.86 -0.30
C ILE A 52 -18.78 11.63 1.21
N THR A 53 -19.77 10.95 1.80
CA THR A 53 -19.76 10.56 3.22
C THR A 53 -19.53 9.06 3.41
N GLN A 54 -19.75 8.26 2.35
CA GLN A 54 -19.55 6.81 2.31
C GLN A 54 -19.30 6.35 0.87
N PHE A 55 -18.53 5.29 0.68
CA PHE A 55 -18.32 4.71 -0.66
C PHE A 55 -19.57 3.96 -1.14
N SER A 56 -19.86 4.07 -2.43
CA SER A 56 -20.77 3.13 -3.08
C SER A 56 -20.14 1.71 -3.11
N PRO A 57 -20.94 0.65 -3.32
CA PRO A 57 -20.40 -0.70 -3.45
C PRO A 57 -19.31 -0.82 -4.52
N GLN A 58 -19.45 -0.10 -5.64
CA GLN A 58 -18.45 -0.09 -6.72
C GLN A 58 -17.17 0.63 -6.31
N GLN A 59 -17.28 1.77 -5.62
CA GLN A 59 -16.12 2.51 -5.10
C GLN A 59 -15.39 1.70 -4.03
N GLN A 60 -16.13 1.02 -3.17
CA GLN A 60 -15.57 0.10 -2.17
C GLN A 60 -14.83 -1.05 -2.85
N GLN A 61 -15.45 -1.71 -3.83
CA GLN A 61 -14.81 -2.79 -4.58
C GLN A 61 -13.52 -2.32 -5.27
N GLN A 62 -13.53 -1.15 -5.91
CA GLN A 62 -12.35 -0.58 -6.55
C GLN A 62 -11.25 -0.28 -5.55
N PHE A 63 -11.59 0.38 -4.44
CA PHE A 63 -10.65 0.69 -3.37
C PHE A 63 -10.03 -0.59 -2.77
N CYS A 64 -10.86 -1.55 -2.39
CA CYS A 64 -10.39 -2.82 -1.82
C CYS A 64 -9.52 -3.58 -2.83
N GLY A 65 -9.85 -3.53 -4.12
CA GLY A 65 -9.03 -4.12 -5.19
C GLY A 65 -7.64 -3.50 -5.29
N ILE A 66 -7.54 -2.16 -5.25
CA ILE A 66 -6.26 -1.43 -5.27
C ILE A 66 -5.38 -1.84 -4.07
N VAL A 67 -5.97 -1.84 -2.87
CA VAL A 67 -5.25 -2.17 -1.64
C VAL A 67 -4.86 -3.65 -1.61
N LYS A 68 -5.76 -4.55 -1.99
CA LYS A 68 -5.49 -5.99 -2.07
C LYS A 68 -4.34 -6.29 -3.02
N LYS A 69 -4.35 -5.67 -4.21
CA LYS A 69 -3.26 -5.82 -5.19
C LYS A 69 -1.93 -5.37 -4.60
N TYR A 70 -1.90 -4.23 -3.91
CA TYR A 70 -0.69 -3.74 -3.26
C TYR A 70 -0.16 -4.72 -2.20
N VAL A 71 -1.05 -5.22 -1.33
CA VAL A 71 -0.70 -6.22 -0.30
C VAL A 71 -0.14 -7.50 -0.95
N ASP A 72 -0.83 -8.04 -1.95
CA ASP A 72 -0.46 -9.28 -2.63
C ASP A 72 0.91 -9.13 -3.32
N ASP A 73 1.11 -8.05 -4.08
CA ASP A 73 2.37 -7.80 -4.80
C ASP A 73 3.54 -7.61 -3.82
N MET A 74 3.34 -6.82 -2.75
CA MET A 74 4.37 -6.56 -1.72
C MET A 74 4.75 -7.83 -0.96
N TYR A 75 3.76 -8.65 -0.61
CA TYR A 75 4.01 -9.93 0.03
C TYR A 75 4.76 -10.87 -0.90
N GLN A 76 4.28 -11.02 -2.15
CA GLN A 76 4.89 -11.93 -3.13
C GLN A 76 6.35 -11.57 -3.41
N VAL A 77 6.67 -10.30 -3.67
CA VAL A 77 8.05 -9.90 -3.98
C VAL A 77 8.98 -10.09 -2.77
N SER A 78 8.47 -9.87 -1.56
CA SER A 78 9.22 -10.09 -0.32
C SER A 78 9.42 -11.57 -0.04
N ASP A 79 8.43 -12.41 -0.33
CA ASP A 79 8.51 -13.85 -0.16
C ASP A 79 9.51 -14.49 -1.16
N GLN A 80 9.47 -14.07 -2.42
CA GLN A 80 10.41 -14.52 -3.46
C GLN A 80 11.86 -14.16 -3.16
N ASN A 81 12.10 -13.06 -2.44
CA ASN A 81 13.43 -12.58 -2.09
C ASN A 81 13.77 -12.84 -0.62
N ARG A 82 12.93 -13.57 0.14
CA ARG A 82 12.94 -13.67 1.61
C ARG A 82 14.33 -13.91 2.16
N GLN A 83 15.07 -14.86 1.60
CA GLN A 83 16.44 -15.23 2.02
C GLN A 83 17.46 -14.08 2.03
N TYR A 84 17.24 -13.02 1.24
CA TYR A 84 18.14 -11.87 1.11
C TYR A 84 17.69 -10.66 1.93
N LEU A 85 16.57 -10.76 2.65
CA LEU A 85 16.00 -9.65 3.41
C LEU A 85 16.39 -9.72 4.88
N PRO A 86 16.33 -8.61 5.63
CA PRO A 86 16.54 -8.63 7.08
C PRO A 86 15.59 -9.60 7.77
N LEU A 87 16.01 -10.16 8.92
CA LEU A 87 15.21 -11.14 9.68
C LEU A 87 13.78 -10.67 10.00
N SER A 88 13.60 -9.36 10.20
CA SER A 88 12.28 -8.74 10.43
C SER A 88 11.32 -8.85 9.24
N VAL A 89 11.85 -9.00 8.02
CA VAL A 89 11.06 -9.24 6.81
C VAL A 89 10.98 -10.74 6.51
N GLN A 90 12.00 -11.51 6.88
CA GLN A 90 11.98 -12.97 6.75
C GLN A 90 10.89 -13.65 7.57
N SER A 91 10.46 -13.07 8.69
CA SER A 91 9.34 -13.57 9.49
C SER A 91 7.99 -12.96 9.10
N MET A 92 7.97 -12.05 8.11
CA MET A 92 6.76 -11.33 7.74
C MET A 92 5.78 -12.26 7.01
N THR A 93 4.55 -12.28 7.52
CA THR A 93 3.41 -12.94 6.89
C THR A 93 2.61 -11.94 6.04
N LYS A 94 1.72 -12.43 5.19
CA LYS A 94 0.77 -11.58 4.46
C LYS A 94 -0.07 -10.75 5.44
N GLN A 95 -0.48 -11.32 6.57
CA GLN A 95 -1.21 -10.60 7.61
C GLN A 95 -0.42 -9.41 8.13
N ASN A 96 0.90 -9.56 8.35
CA ASN A 96 1.72 -8.43 8.78
C ASN A 96 1.80 -7.31 7.74
N VAL A 97 1.74 -7.64 6.45
CA VAL A 97 1.65 -6.63 5.37
C VAL A 97 0.30 -5.93 5.42
N ILE A 98 -0.80 -6.68 5.56
CA ILE A 98 -2.15 -6.14 5.74
C ILE A 98 -2.19 -5.19 6.94
N ASP A 99 -1.68 -5.61 8.09
CA ASP A 99 -1.68 -4.81 9.32
C ASP A 99 -0.91 -3.51 9.12
N LYS A 100 0.27 -3.55 8.49
CA LYS A 100 1.05 -2.35 8.18
C LYS A 100 0.31 -1.40 7.25
N VAL A 101 -0.37 -1.91 6.24
CA VAL A 101 -1.18 -1.10 5.33
C VAL A 101 -2.36 -0.49 6.09
N MET A 102 -3.10 -1.29 6.85
CA MET A 102 -4.27 -0.82 7.60
C MET A 102 -3.92 0.19 8.69
N LEU A 103 -2.74 0.09 9.29
CA LEU A 103 -2.21 1.03 10.28
C LEU A 103 -1.56 2.27 9.66
N SER A 104 -1.41 2.32 8.34
CA SER A 104 -0.81 3.47 7.68
C SER A 104 -1.68 4.73 7.90
N PRO A 105 -1.06 5.92 8.10
CA PRO A 105 -1.80 7.16 8.28
C PRO A 105 -2.87 7.38 7.20
N GLU A 106 -2.57 6.96 5.98
CA GLU A 106 -3.42 7.08 4.82
C GLU A 106 -4.68 6.22 4.93
N MET A 107 -4.55 4.96 5.33
CA MET A 107 -5.69 4.09 5.57
C MET A 107 -6.52 4.56 6.78
N GLN A 108 -5.88 5.13 7.81
CA GLN A 108 -6.59 5.70 8.96
C GLN A 108 -7.48 6.89 8.56
N LEU A 109 -7.04 7.72 7.61
CA LEU A 109 -7.87 8.83 7.09
C LEU A 109 -9.14 8.34 6.38
N LEU A 110 -9.10 7.12 5.82
CA LEU A 110 -10.20 6.54 5.07
C LEU A 110 -11.19 5.77 5.95
N LYS A 111 -10.82 5.41 7.19
CA LYS A 111 -11.71 4.73 8.15
C LYS A 111 -13.03 5.48 8.39
N LYS A 112 -13.01 6.82 8.32
CA LYS A 112 -14.22 7.64 8.51
C LYS A 112 -15.33 7.38 7.47
N TYR A 113 -15.00 6.76 6.34
CA TYR A 113 -15.95 6.37 5.30
C TYR A 113 -16.55 4.97 5.51
N ASN A 114 -16.30 4.34 6.67
CA ASN A 114 -16.80 3.02 7.07
C ASN A 114 -16.54 1.91 6.03
N ILE A 115 -15.37 1.94 5.41
CA ILE A 115 -14.98 1.00 4.36
C ILE A 115 -14.64 -0.35 4.99
N GLN A 116 -15.32 -1.40 4.55
CA GLN A 116 -14.98 -2.78 4.91
C GLN A 116 -14.36 -3.48 3.72
N CYS A 117 -13.10 -3.85 3.83
CA CYS A 117 -12.42 -4.63 2.80
C CYS A 117 -12.00 -5.96 3.38
N ASP A 118 -12.26 -7.02 2.63
CA ASP A 118 -11.66 -8.33 2.89
C ASP A 118 -10.34 -8.40 2.13
N PHE A 119 -9.24 -8.52 2.87
CA PHE A 119 -7.87 -8.56 2.34
C PHE A 119 -7.21 -9.93 2.48
N LEU A 120 -7.92 -10.90 3.08
CA LEU A 120 -7.43 -12.25 3.29
C LEU A 120 -7.31 -13.00 1.96
#